data_AF-A0AA36JA09-F1
#
_entry.id   AF-A0AA36JA09-F1
#
_cell.length_a   1.000
_cell.length_b   1.000
_cell.length_c   1.000
_cell.angle_alpha   90.00
_cell.angle_beta   90.00
_cell.angle_gamma   90.00
#
_symmetry.space_group_name_H-M   'P 1'
#
loop_
_entity.id
_entity.type
_entity.pdbx_description
1 polymer ?
#
loop_
_entity_poly.entity_id
_entity_poly.type
_entity_poly.pdbx_seq_one_letter_code
_entity_poly.pdbx_strand_id
1 'polypeptide(L)'
;MAHGRNAGAHPYRRPHLGCCKRDPWAEEQSSASRWAYQPCEPRFQGFTAKEWRDWVLEPDGSTWCENKRYEADCLVNWMVGRWGLEHLRSGRVLDVGGEPGFLAAALLSQGISATVVDPTWGMTGKDHWANDCKSAAQFGACLEVFRRNFDMQFLAEHRDLVQGASAVVSLYGDEATAPTVAFASRTKKPCAIIPCNECVHFYPEYDQTYEGYCEALLQSAWWQGGSLELVLLEGGNRGLASDTLRLRRRVQAAVALDLLPGEIRTERLAAPYAKVLGHPMDATNFLTVSEQLMSNSNFVLALHAGAIWFYHCFLRDHLTARHVTRIYLDRPWSEIPEALDSKGTIVATVETGPWQRRMELSACKGSPHAVSLRQLFSTGALHLDRDLGDVTNKEALDLLCARDLFPISEDISVNGSAKTAAFIGLQQPSALVAEDSEGTLNWLEALPPALKKPLQWPGRAFCTYFGLLCLAMGITSVLVWLPSNTLPGVAHRRSFLVCSWA
;
A
#
# COMPACT_ATOMS: atom_id res chain seq x y z
N MET A 1 19.48 -34.49 -2.18
CA MET A 1 19.25 -34.00 -3.57
C MET A 1 18.06 -33.07 -3.54
N ALA A 2 18.31 -31.77 -3.37
CA ALA A 2 17.32 -30.71 -3.46
C ALA A 2 18.09 -29.44 -3.86
N HIS A 3 17.87 -28.97 -5.09
CA HIS A 3 18.41 -27.69 -5.55
C HIS A 3 17.45 -26.58 -5.09
N GLY A 4 17.71 -26.00 -3.92
CA GLY A 4 17.16 -24.72 -3.52
C GLY A 4 18.05 -23.61 -4.07
N ARG A 5 17.55 -22.84 -5.05
CA ARG A 5 18.17 -21.57 -5.46
C ARG A 5 17.88 -20.54 -4.38
N ASN A 6 18.86 -20.28 -3.53
CA ASN A 6 18.91 -19.06 -2.72
C ASN A 6 19.16 -17.88 -3.66
N ALA A 7 18.18 -16.99 -3.79
CA ALA A 7 18.43 -15.62 -4.22
C ALA A 7 19.27 -14.97 -3.13
N GLY A 8 20.53 -14.66 -3.45
CA GLY A 8 21.46 -14.06 -2.52
C GLY A 8 20.98 -12.67 -2.11
N ALA A 9 20.66 -12.51 -0.84
CA ALA A 9 20.70 -11.21 -0.19
C ALA A 9 22.16 -10.73 -0.25
N HIS A 10 22.45 -9.74 -1.09
CA HIS A 10 23.70 -9.00 -0.98
C HIS A 10 23.64 -8.26 0.37
N PRO A 11 24.64 -8.42 1.25
CA PRO A 11 24.66 -7.69 2.50
C PRO A 11 24.90 -6.23 2.17
N TYR A 12 23.92 -5.38 2.46
CA TYR A 12 24.12 -3.97 2.76
C TYR A 12 25.18 -3.90 3.86
N ARG A 13 26.46 -3.81 3.50
CA ARG A 13 27.47 -3.27 4.43
C ARG A 13 27.09 -1.82 4.58
N ARG A 14 26.31 -1.48 5.61
CA ARG A 14 26.26 -0.11 6.12
C ARG A 14 27.71 0.30 6.34
N PRO A 15 28.26 1.29 5.60
CA PRO A 15 29.49 1.91 6.03
C PRO A 15 29.18 2.50 7.40
N HIS A 16 30.06 2.32 8.37
CA HIS A 16 30.03 3.17 9.56
C HIS A 16 30.05 4.61 9.06
N LEU A 17 28.94 5.33 9.25
CA LEU A 17 28.79 6.75 8.94
C LEU A 17 29.69 7.52 9.92
N GLY A 18 30.98 7.57 9.62
CA GLY A 18 31.88 8.58 10.15
C GLY A 18 31.52 9.90 9.46
N CYS A 19 30.47 10.56 9.95
CA CYS A 19 30.19 11.93 9.57
C CYS A 19 31.41 12.77 9.98
N CYS A 20 31.93 13.57 9.05
CA CYS A 20 33.11 14.41 9.27
C CYS A 20 32.83 15.40 10.42
N LYS A 21 33.21 15.04 11.65
CA LYS A 21 33.40 16.03 12.71
C LYS A 21 34.55 16.93 12.28
N ARG A 22 34.23 18.16 11.84
CA ARG A 22 35.24 19.23 11.77
C ARG A 22 35.66 19.55 13.20
N ASP A 23 36.90 19.22 13.56
CA ASP A 23 37.52 19.74 14.77
C ASP A 23 37.76 21.25 14.61
N PRO A 24 37.20 22.13 15.46
CA PRO A 24 37.38 23.58 15.34
C PRO A 24 38.75 24.10 15.81
N TRP A 25 39.71 23.23 16.15
CA TRP A 25 40.91 23.62 16.94
C TRP A 25 42.26 23.23 16.33
N ALA A 26 42.35 22.99 15.03
CA ALA A 26 43.63 22.74 14.37
C ALA A 26 44.18 24.01 13.69
N GLU A 27 44.53 25.01 14.51
CA GLU A 27 45.36 26.14 14.08
C GLU A 27 46.69 26.10 14.86
N GLU A 28 47.80 26.16 14.11
CA GLU A 28 49.22 26.06 14.49
C GLU A 28 49.86 24.66 14.45
N GLN A 29 50.46 24.31 13.30
CA GLN A 29 51.92 24.08 13.26
C GLN A 29 52.48 24.00 11.82
N SER A 30 53.48 24.87 11.60
CA SER A 30 54.66 24.78 10.75
C SER A 30 54.59 24.32 9.29
N SER A 31 54.99 25.26 8.44
CA SER A 31 55.67 25.12 7.15
C SER A 31 56.48 23.82 6.94
N ALA A 32 56.26 23.22 5.77
CA ALA A 32 57.13 22.27 5.03
C ALA A 32 56.57 20.85 4.82
N SER A 33 55.40 20.76 4.18
CA SER A 33 55.22 19.77 3.12
C SER A 33 54.13 20.23 2.17
N ARG A 34 54.53 20.59 0.95
CA ARG A 34 53.65 20.94 -0.16
C ARG A 34 53.06 19.63 -0.73
N TRP A 35 52.32 18.89 0.10
CA TRP A 35 51.40 17.87 -0.41
C TRP A 35 50.33 18.62 -1.17
N ALA A 36 50.22 18.36 -2.46
CA ALA A 36 49.10 18.85 -3.25
C ALA A 36 47.82 18.41 -2.54
N TYR A 37 47.13 19.36 -1.90
CA TYR A 37 45.79 19.14 -1.39
C TYR A 37 44.92 18.87 -2.62
N GLN A 38 44.79 17.60 -3.01
CA GLN A 38 43.75 17.20 -3.92
C GLN A 38 42.46 17.43 -3.14
N PRO A 39 41.61 18.40 -3.52
CA PRO A 39 40.32 18.54 -2.88
C PRO A 39 39.62 17.19 -3.01
N CYS A 40 39.39 16.52 -1.89
CA CYS A 40 38.60 15.29 -1.89
C CYS A 40 37.28 15.60 -2.57
N GLU A 41 36.93 14.82 -3.59
CA GLU A 41 35.65 14.97 -4.27
C GLU A 41 34.52 14.94 -3.23
N PRO A 42 33.57 15.89 -3.27
CA PRO A 42 32.44 15.90 -2.33
C PRO A 42 31.74 14.55 -2.34
N ARG A 43 31.45 14.04 -1.14
CA ARG A 43 30.69 12.80 -0.96
C ARG A 43 29.31 13.13 -0.40
N PHE A 44 28.28 12.60 -1.05
CA PHE A 44 26.89 12.69 -0.65
C PHE A 44 26.47 11.30 -0.16
N GLN A 45 26.09 11.19 1.13
CA GLN A 45 25.76 9.90 1.75
C GLN A 45 26.87 8.84 1.60
N GLY A 46 28.13 9.28 1.57
CA GLY A 46 29.30 8.41 1.45
C GLY A 46 29.74 8.10 0.00
N PHE A 47 28.97 8.49 -1.01
CA PHE A 47 29.27 8.28 -2.43
C PHE A 47 29.66 9.58 -3.12
N THR A 48 30.58 9.51 -4.07
CA THR A 48 30.89 10.57 -5.02
C THR A 48 29.73 10.78 -6.00
N ALA A 49 29.69 11.93 -6.67
CA ALA A 49 28.66 12.20 -7.68
C ALA A 49 28.71 11.18 -8.84
N LYS A 50 29.91 10.71 -9.18
CA LYS A 50 30.08 9.65 -10.19
C LYS A 50 29.49 8.32 -9.71
N GLU A 51 29.81 7.88 -8.49
CA GLU A 51 29.30 6.62 -7.96
C GLU A 51 27.76 6.63 -7.87
N TRP A 52 27.15 7.75 -7.47
CA TRP A 52 25.69 7.92 -7.51
C TRP A 52 25.13 7.77 -8.93
N ARG A 53 25.75 8.44 -9.91
CA ARG A 53 25.33 8.36 -11.32
C ARG A 53 25.38 6.94 -11.86
N ASP A 54 26.47 6.23 -11.56
CA ASP A 54 26.63 4.85 -12.02
C ASP A 54 25.58 3.94 -11.34
N TRP A 55 25.36 4.10 -10.03
CA TRP A 55 24.41 3.29 -9.27
C TRP A 55 22.95 3.50 -9.67
N VAL A 56 22.49 4.75 -9.91
CA VAL A 56 21.09 5.00 -10.30
C VAL A 56 20.73 4.39 -11.67
N LEU A 57 21.71 4.01 -12.47
CA LEU A 57 21.52 3.31 -13.75
C LEU A 57 21.54 1.78 -13.60
N GLU A 58 22.00 1.25 -12.46
CA GLU A 58 21.90 -0.18 -12.16
C GLU A 58 20.45 -0.57 -11.82
N PRO A 59 20.04 -1.85 -11.94
CA PRO A 59 18.67 -2.27 -11.71
C PRO A 59 18.09 -1.85 -10.35
N ASP A 60 18.88 -1.96 -9.27
CA ASP A 60 18.45 -1.59 -7.92
C ASP A 60 18.29 -0.06 -7.77
N GLY A 61 19.23 0.72 -8.32
CA GLY A 61 19.16 2.18 -8.31
C GLY A 61 18.04 2.74 -9.19
N SER A 62 17.81 2.15 -10.36
CA SER A 62 16.69 2.48 -11.24
C SER A 62 15.36 2.19 -10.55
N THR A 63 15.23 1.02 -9.88
CA THR A 63 14.05 0.67 -9.09
C THR A 63 13.82 1.68 -7.96
N TRP A 64 14.88 2.13 -7.30
CA TRP A 64 14.80 3.19 -6.29
C TRP A 64 14.30 4.50 -6.90
N CYS A 65 14.84 4.94 -8.04
CA CYS A 65 14.38 6.16 -8.73
C CYS A 65 12.91 6.07 -9.16
N GLU A 66 12.46 4.93 -9.65
CA GLU A 66 11.05 4.70 -10.02
C GLU A 66 10.13 4.79 -8.81
N ASN A 67 10.53 4.23 -7.67
CA ASN A 67 9.77 4.33 -6.42
C ASN A 67 9.69 5.79 -5.95
N LYS A 68 10.79 6.55 -6.00
CA LYS A 68 10.79 7.97 -5.62
C LYS A 68 9.95 8.84 -6.54
N ARG A 69 9.97 8.57 -7.84
CA ARG A 69 9.03 9.20 -8.77
C ARG A 69 7.58 8.87 -8.43
N TYR A 70 7.27 7.63 -8.12
CA TYR A 70 5.92 7.22 -7.76
C TYR A 70 5.42 7.91 -6.48
N GLU A 71 6.26 8.01 -5.45
CA GLU A 71 5.97 8.77 -4.22
C GLU A 71 5.67 10.24 -4.52
N ALA A 72 6.49 10.88 -5.38
CA ALA A 72 6.27 12.24 -5.85
C ALA A 72 4.93 12.39 -6.61
N ASP A 73 4.61 11.47 -7.53
CA ASP A 73 3.35 11.47 -8.27
C ASP A 73 2.15 11.33 -7.31
N CYS A 74 2.23 10.43 -6.32
CA CYS A 74 1.20 10.27 -5.29
C CYS A 74 0.99 11.56 -4.49
N LEU A 75 2.07 12.21 -4.08
CA LEU A 75 2.03 13.47 -3.34
C LEU A 75 1.38 14.58 -4.18
N VAL A 76 1.79 14.77 -5.43
CA VAL A 76 1.23 15.79 -6.33
C VAL A 76 -0.24 15.53 -6.62
N ASN A 77 -0.64 14.28 -6.86
CA ASN A 77 -2.04 13.93 -7.06
C ASN A 77 -2.90 14.23 -5.82
N TRP A 78 -2.37 13.94 -4.62
CA TRP A 78 -3.04 14.31 -3.38
C TRP A 78 -3.16 15.83 -3.25
N MET A 79 -2.10 16.59 -3.54
CA MET A 79 -2.12 18.06 -3.50
C MET A 79 -3.18 18.63 -4.47
N VAL A 80 -3.26 18.10 -5.69
CA VAL A 80 -4.27 18.50 -6.68
C VAL A 80 -5.68 18.19 -6.18
N GLY A 81 -5.88 17.00 -5.59
CA GLY A 81 -7.18 16.63 -5.01
C GLY A 81 -7.58 17.48 -3.80
N ARG A 82 -6.60 17.87 -2.96
CA ARG A 82 -6.84 18.60 -1.71
C ARG A 82 -6.97 20.11 -1.90
N TRP A 83 -6.13 20.71 -2.74
CA TRP A 83 -6.04 22.17 -2.91
C TRP A 83 -6.57 22.66 -4.26
N GLY A 84 -6.74 21.77 -5.23
CA GLY A 84 -7.19 22.10 -6.58
C GLY A 84 -6.04 22.50 -7.51
N LEU A 85 -6.11 22.02 -8.76
CA LEU A 85 -5.09 22.29 -9.78
C LEU A 85 -4.93 23.79 -10.09
N GLU A 86 -6.04 24.52 -10.21
CA GLU A 86 -6.03 25.96 -10.51
C GLU A 86 -5.37 26.78 -9.40
N HIS A 87 -5.57 26.40 -8.13
CA HIS A 87 -4.89 27.04 -7.02
C HIS A 87 -3.38 26.82 -7.09
N LEU A 88 -2.94 25.58 -7.33
CA LEU A 88 -1.53 25.25 -7.49
C LEU A 88 -0.88 26.02 -8.65
N ARG A 89 -1.61 26.21 -9.76
CA ARG A 89 -1.19 26.99 -10.94
C ARG A 89 -1.25 28.50 -10.79
N SER A 90 -1.97 29.02 -9.79
CA SER A 90 -2.10 30.47 -9.56
C SER A 90 -0.78 31.15 -9.15
N GLY A 91 0.21 30.35 -8.75
CA GLY A 91 1.56 30.77 -8.42
C GLY A 91 2.56 29.66 -8.73
N ARG A 92 3.67 29.65 -8.01
CA ARG A 92 4.67 28.57 -8.07
C ARG A 92 4.63 27.74 -6.80
N VAL A 93 4.90 26.45 -6.91
CA VAL A 93 5.12 25.58 -5.76
C VAL A 93 6.60 25.63 -5.39
N LEU A 94 6.91 25.92 -4.12
CA LEU A 94 8.29 25.87 -3.61
C LEU A 94 8.64 24.44 -3.21
N ASP A 95 9.54 23.79 -3.95
CA ASP A 95 10.08 22.45 -3.68
C ASP A 95 11.39 22.56 -2.89
N VAL A 96 11.29 22.37 -1.57
CA VAL A 96 12.39 22.61 -0.62
C VAL A 96 13.12 21.30 -0.32
N GLY A 97 14.44 21.30 -0.52
CA GLY A 97 15.23 20.07 -0.50
C GLY A 97 14.89 19.17 -1.69
N GLY A 98 14.65 19.79 -2.86
CA GLY A 98 14.07 19.12 -4.01
C GLY A 98 15.02 18.22 -4.79
N GLU A 99 16.33 18.17 -4.48
CA GLU A 99 17.26 17.24 -5.16
C GLU A 99 16.84 15.78 -4.89
N PRO A 100 16.74 14.92 -5.92
CA PRO A 100 17.26 15.10 -7.28
C PRO A 100 16.22 15.52 -8.33
N GLY A 101 15.06 16.03 -7.92
CA GLY A 101 14.06 16.62 -8.80
C GLY A 101 12.83 15.75 -9.10
N PHE A 102 12.60 14.68 -8.34
CA PHE A 102 11.40 13.84 -8.54
C PHE A 102 10.10 14.63 -8.35
N LEU A 103 10.02 15.44 -7.30
CA LEU A 103 8.83 16.24 -7.00
C LEU A 103 8.64 17.38 -8.00
N ALA A 104 9.70 18.13 -8.31
CA ALA A 104 9.70 19.10 -9.39
C ALA A 104 9.23 18.51 -10.74
N ALA A 105 9.75 17.35 -11.14
CA ALA A 105 9.32 16.69 -12.38
C ALA A 105 7.83 16.30 -12.35
N ALA A 106 7.34 15.76 -11.23
CA ALA A 106 5.92 15.43 -11.05
C ALA A 106 5.02 16.67 -11.15
N LEU A 107 5.40 17.79 -10.52
CA LEU A 107 4.68 19.07 -10.61
C LEU A 107 4.62 19.60 -12.05
N LEU A 108 5.77 19.64 -12.73
CA LEU A 108 5.88 20.13 -14.11
C LEU A 108 5.03 19.29 -15.06
N SER A 109 4.97 17.96 -14.87
CA SER A 109 4.16 17.05 -15.68
C SER A 109 2.64 17.32 -15.58
N GLN A 110 2.20 17.94 -14.48
CA GLN A 110 0.82 18.39 -14.28
C GLN A 110 0.59 19.84 -14.73
N GLY A 111 1.59 20.47 -15.36
CA GLY A 111 1.53 21.88 -15.74
C GLY A 111 1.54 22.83 -14.53
N ILE A 112 2.15 22.43 -13.41
CA ILE A 112 2.33 23.27 -12.22
C ILE A 112 3.78 23.79 -12.22
N SER A 113 3.96 25.10 -12.14
CA SER A 113 5.30 25.69 -12.10
C SER A 113 5.94 25.45 -10.72
N ALA A 114 7.22 25.11 -10.72
CA ALA A 114 7.96 24.76 -9.51
C ALA A 114 9.20 25.65 -9.35
N THR A 115 9.54 25.96 -8.11
CA THR A 115 10.81 26.58 -7.74
C THR A 115 11.51 25.68 -6.75
N VAL A 116 12.65 25.11 -7.14
CA VAL A 116 13.46 24.24 -6.27
C VAL A 116 14.42 25.08 -5.46
N VAL A 117 14.50 24.83 -4.15
CA VAL A 117 15.49 25.42 -3.26
C VAL A 117 16.29 24.30 -2.61
N ASP A 118 17.49 24.05 -3.13
CA ASP A 118 18.37 22.97 -2.67
C ASP A 118 19.85 23.32 -2.92
N PRO A 119 20.71 23.36 -1.90
CA PRO A 119 22.11 23.71 -2.05
C PRO A 119 22.91 22.73 -2.93
N THR A 120 22.41 21.51 -3.10
CA THR A 120 23.06 20.41 -3.83
C THR A 120 22.47 20.16 -5.22
N TRP A 121 21.55 21.00 -5.71
CA TRP A 121 20.84 20.74 -6.97
C TRP A 121 21.75 20.47 -8.17
N GLY A 122 21.64 19.27 -8.74
CA GLY A 122 22.43 18.78 -9.87
C GLY A 122 23.90 18.50 -9.52
N MET A 123 24.25 18.39 -8.24
CA MET A 123 25.60 18.07 -7.76
C MET A 123 25.74 16.62 -7.31
N THR A 124 24.64 15.97 -6.91
CA THR A 124 24.70 14.61 -6.34
C THR A 124 24.95 13.53 -7.37
N GLY A 125 24.73 13.82 -8.66
CA GLY A 125 24.89 12.87 -9.75
C GLY A 125 23.73 11.88 -9.91
N LYS A 126 22.65 12.02 -9.14
CA LYS A 126 21.41 11.22 -9.23
C LYS A 126 20.56 11.56 -10.48
N ASP A 127 21.19 11.61 -11.65
CA ASP A 127 20.56 11.92 -12.94
C ASP A 127 19.87 10.68 -13.51
N HIS A 128 18.55 10.71 -13.66
CA HIS A 128 17.76 9.55 -14.10
C HIS A 128 16.53 10.02 -14.90
N TRP A 129 16.07 9.25 -15.89
CA TRP A 129 14.90 9.64 -16.70
C TRP A 129 13.63 9.91 -15.87
N ALA A 130 13.55 9.34 -14.66
CA ALA A 130 12.44 9.52 -13.73
C ALA A 130 12.39 10.89 -13.04
N ASN A 131 13.48 11.68 -13.04
CA ASN A 131 13.52 13.05 -12.52
C ASN A 131 13.82 14.10 -13.61
N ASP A 132 13.63 13.75 -14.88
CA ASP A 132 13.88 14.65 -16.01
C ASP A 132 12.86 15.81 -16.06
N CYS A 133 13.23 16.90 -15.37
CA CYS A 133 12.45 18.13 -15.35
C CYS A 133 12.38 18.83 -16.71
N LYS A 134 13.35 18.62 -17.62
CA LYS A 134 13.36 19.28 -18.94
C LYS A 134 12.25 18.70 -19.81
N SER A 135 12.11 17.39 -19.82
CA SER A 135 11.02 16.73 -20.53
C SER A 135 9.66 17.03 -19.87
N ALA A 136 9.61 17.11 -18.54
CA ALA A 136 8.37 17.41 -17.82
C ALA A 136 7.86 18.86 -18.05
N ALA A 137 8.74 19.82 -18.29
CA ALA A 137 8.37 21.23 -18.50
C ALA A 137 7.62 21.52 -19.82
N GLN A 138 7.44 20.54 -20.70
CA GLN A 138 6.80 20.70 -22.01
C GLN A 138 5.33 21.17 -21.94
N PHE A 139 4.69 21.12 -20.77
CA PHE A 139 3.30 21.55 -20.55
C PHE A 139 3.14 23.05 -20.23
N GLY A 140 4.13 23.88 -20.56
CA GLY A 140 4.09 25.34 -20.33
C GLY A 140 4.34 25.76 -18.88
N ALA A 141 4.72 24.82 -18.01
CA ALA A 141 5.16 25.10 -16.65
C ALA A 141 6.64 25.51 -16.63
N CYS A 142 6.98 26.43 -15.72
CA CYS A 142 8.35 26.91 -15.55
C CYS A 142 9.02 26.22 -14.35
N LEU A 143 10.30 25.88 -14.51
CA LEU A 143 11.17 25.48 -13.42
C LEU A 143 12.17 26.60 -13.12
N GLU A 144 12.27 26.99 -11.86
CA GLU A 144 13.29 27.89 -11.33
C GLU A 144 14.08 27.16 -10.23
N VAL A 145 15.38 27.42 -10.10
CA VAL A 145 16.24 26.71 -9.15
C VAL A 145 17.14 27.67 -8.40
N PHE A 146 17.16 27.54 -7.07
CA PHE A 146 18.07 28.24 -6.17
C PHE A 146 18.97 27.24 -5.45
N ARG A 147 20.28 27.32 -5.71
CA ARG A 147 21.31 26.52 -5.03
C ARG A 147 21.68 27.11 -3.68
N ARG A 148 20.72 27.12 -2.75
CA ARG A 148 20.85 27.72 -1.42
C ARG A 148 20.09 26.92 -0.37
N ASN A 149 20.45 27.13 0.89
CA ASN A 149 19.68 26.63 2.01
C ASN A 149 18.33 27.37 2.10
N PHE A 150 17.28 26.66 2.48
CA PHE A 150 15.98 27.25 2.75
C PHE A 150 15.92 27.74 4.21
N ASP A 151 16.45 28.94 4.45
CA ASP A 151 16.57 29.56 5.77
C ASP A 151 15.97 30.97 5.81
N MET A 152 16.06 31.63 6.97
CA MET A 152 15.53 32.98 7.15
C MET A 152 16.18 34.02 6.23
N GLN A 153 17.43 33.81 5.81
CA GLN A 153 18.12 34.71 4.89
C GLN A 153 17.53 34.55 3.48
N PHE A 154 17.34 33.32 3.00
CA PHE A 154 16.65 33.04 1.74
C PHE A 154 15.26 33.69 1.71
N LEU A 155 14.49 33.53 2.78
CA LEU A 155 13.14 34.12 2.90
C LEU A 155 13.15 35.66 2.85
N ALA A 156 14.17 36.29 3.43
CA ALA A 156 14.31 37.75 3.42
C ALA A 156 14.70 38.29 2.04
N GLU A 157 15.63 37.62 1.36
CA GLU A 157 16.13 38.04 0.04
C GLU A 157 15.13 37.77 -1.08
N HIS A 158 14.28 36.74 -0.95
CA HIS A 158 13.33 36.31 -1.97
C HIS A 158 11.87 36.49 -1.54
N ARG A 159 11.57 37.58 -0.83
CA ARG A 159 10.23 37.84 -0.26
C ARG A 159 9.09 37.73 -1.28
N ASP A 160 9.26 38.30 -2.48
CA ASP A 160 8.21 38.33 -3.50
C ASP A 160 7.91 36.93 -4.04
N LEU A 161 8.95 36.13 -4.29
CA LEU A 161 8.83 34.72 -4.69
C LEU A 161 8.05 33.94 -3.65
N VAL A 162 8.44 34.10 -2.39
CA VAL A 162 7.87 33.40 -1.25
C VAL A 162 6.41 33.80 -1.00
N GLN A 163 6.08 35.08 -1.14
CA GLN A 163 4.70 35.56 -1.02
C GLN A 163 3.81 35.12 -2.19
N GLY A 164 4.37 35.08 -3.41
CA GLY A 164 3.70 34.64 -4.63
C GLY A 164 3.55 33.12 -4.77
N ALA A 165 4.18 32.33 -3.89
CA ALA A 165 4.07 30.87 -3.91
C ALA A 165 2.62 30.41 -3.63
N SER A 166 2.13 29.41 -4.36
CA SER A 166 0.82 28.80 -4.13
C SER A 166 0.87 27.77 -2.99
N ALA A 167 1.97 27.03 -2.88
CA ALA A 167 2.23 26.07 -1.81
C ALA A 167 3.73 25.92 -1.55
N VAL A 168 4.08 25.30 -0.43
CA VAL A 168 5.44 24.86 -0.11
C VAL A 168 5.43 23.35 0.13
N VAL A 169 6.41 22.63 -0.42
CA VAL A 169 6.49 21.18 -0.33
C VAL A 169 7.91 20.72 -0.09
N SER A 170 8.06 19.55 0.52
CA SER A 170 9.36 18.93 0.73
C SER A 170 9.24 17.42 0.73
N LEU A 171 9.97 16.75 -0.16
CA LEU A 171 10.02 15.29 -0.27
C LEU A 171 11.39 14.81 0.18
N TYR A 172 11.49 14.38 1.44
CA TYR A 172 12.74 13.98 2.09
C TYR A 172 13.78 15.11 2.21
N GLY A 173 13.35 16.35 2.44
CA GLY A 173 14.23 17.53 2.41
C GLY A 173 15.19 17.71 3.59
N ASP A 174 15.76 16.63 4.15
CA ASP A 174 16.80 16.63 5.19
C ASP A 174 16.63 17.74 6.24
N GLU A 175 17.64 18.59 6.42
CA GLU A 175 17.67 19.71 7.39
C GLU A 175 16.62 20.80 7.07
N ALA A 176 16.08 20.81 5.85
CA ALA A 176 15.09 21.77 5.39
C ALA A 176 13.65 21.37 5.74
N THR A 177 13.41 20.16 6.26
CA THR A 177 12.08 19.68 6.68
C THR A 177 11.45 20.60 7.74
N ALA A 178 12.16 20.86 8.85
CA ALA A 178 11.64 21.71 9.92
C ALA A 178 11.50 23.19 9.53
N PRO A 179 12.47 23.82 8.82
CA PRO A 179 12.30 25.15 8.24
C PRO A 179 11.09 25.27 7.32
N THR A 180 10.80 24.25 6.50
CA THR A 180 9.62 24.20 5.63
C THR A 180 8.32 24.28 6.42
N VAL A 181 8.20 23.48 7.49
CA VAL A 181 7.04 23.51 8.39
C VAL A 181 6.88 24.88 9.06
N ALA A 182 7.96 25.42 9.62
CA ALA A 182 7.92 26.72 10.29
C ALA A 182 7.51 27.84 9.32
N PHE A 183 8.03 27.81 8.10
CA PHE A 183 7.67 28.75 7.04
C PHE A 183 6.18 28.67 6.69
N ALA A 184 5.67 27.46 6.46
CA ALA A 184 4.27 27.23 6.13
C ALA A 184 3.33 27.76 7.22
N SER A 185 3.61 27.44 8.49
CA SER A 185 2.81 27.90 9.63
C SER A 185 2.76 29.43 9.73
N ARG A 186 3.91 30.11 9.56
CA ARG A 186 3.98 31.58 9.63
C ARG A 186 3.27 32.27 8.48
N THR A 187 3.36 31.72 7.28
CA THR A 187 2.78 32.33 6.07
C THR A 187 1.37 31.86 5.75
N LYS A 188 0.88 30.86 6.49
CA LYS A 188 -0.42 30.21 6.27
C LYS A 188 -0.54 29.66 4.83
N LYS A 189 0.58 29.23 4.25
CA LYS A 189 0.61 28.61 2.93
C LYS A 189 0.29 27.12 3.05
N PRO A 190 -0.45 26.55 2.09
CA PRO A 190 -0.60 25.10 1.99
C PRO A 190 0.77 24.42 1.99
N CYS A 191 0.90 23.35 2.77
CA CYS A 191 2.15 22.66 2.98
C CYS A 191 1.96 21.14 2.95
N ALA A 192 2.84 20.45 2.25
CA ALA A 192 2.90 19.00 2.26
C ALA A 192 4.36 18.55 2.36
N ILE A 193 4.63 17.67 3.32
CA ILE A 193 5.98 17.20 3.59
C ILE A 193 5.98 15.67 3.69
N ILE A 194 7.07 15.06 3.22
CA ILE A 194 7.48 13.72 3.64
C ILE A 194 8.83 13.90 4.36
N PRO A 195 8.88 13.80 5.69
CA PRO A 195 10.11 13.98 6.44
C PRO A 195 11.22 13.02 5.99
N CYS A 196 12.48 13.46 6.05
CA CYS A 196 13.61 12.58 5.82
C CYS A 196 13.69 11.50 6.91
N ASN A 197 13.83 10.24 6.50
CA ASN A 197 13.99 9.08 7.40
C ASN A 197 15.45 8.65 7.60
N GLU A 198 16.41 9.30 6.93
CA GLU A 198 17.84 8.95 6.99
C GLU A 198 18.62 9.81 8.00
N CYS A 199 18.18 11.06 8.21
CA CYS A 199 18.89 12.02 9.04
C CYS A 199 18.47 11.94 10.52
N VAL A 200 18.76 10.81 11.17
CA VAL A 200 18.41 10.51 12.58
C VAL A 200 18.91 11.53 13.60
N HIS A 201 19.90 12.35 13.25
CA HIS A 201 20.41 13.40 14.12
C HIS A 201 19.47 14.61 14.24
N PHE A 202 18.44 14.70 13.39
CA PHE A 202 17.34 15.66 13.55
C PHE A 202 16.21 15.14 14.44
N TYR A 203 16.25 13.87 14.83
CA TYR A 203 15.22 13.31 15.67
C TYR A 203 15.36 13.87 17.09
N PRO A 204 14.25 14.11 17.79
CA PRO A 204 14.32 14.64 19.14
C PRO A 204 15.09 13.69 20.07
N GLU A 205 15.89 14.24 20.98
CA GLU A 205 16.68 13.44 21.93
C GLU A 205 15.82 12.51 22.79
N TYR A 206 14.57 12.93 23.08
CA TYR A 206 13.62 12.18 23.88
C TYR A 206 12.91 11.05 23.10
N ASP A 207 12.98 11.06 21.77
CA ASP A 207 12.38 10.04 20.91
C ASP A 207 13.09 9.95 19.55
N GLN A 208 14.13 9.12 19.49
CA GLN A 208 14.92 8.91 18.27
C GLN A 208 14.27 7.93 17.28
N THR A 209 12.94 8.00 17.16
CA THR A 209 12.17 7.30 16.13
C THR A 209 11.72 8.26 15.03
N TYR A 210 11.35 7.70 13.87
CA TYR A 210 10.80 8.51 12.77
C TYR A 210 9.44 9.09 13.15
N GLU A 211 8.65 8.32 13.89
CA GLU A 211 7.38 8.71 14.48
C GLU A 211 7.55 9.87 15.46
N GLY A 212 8.52 9.77 16.39
CA GLY A 212 8.86 10.85 17.31
C GLY A 212 9.30 12.13 16.60
N TYR A 213 10.03 12.01 15.49
CA TYR A 213 10.36 13.15 14.65
C TYR A 213 9.12 13.78 13.98
N CYS A 214 8.22 12.96 13.43
CA CYS A 214 6.95 13.44 12.88
C CYS A 214 6.11 14.17 13.96
N GLU A 215 5.99 13.60 15.16
CA GLU A 215 5.27 14.22 16.27
C GLU A 215 5.89 15.56 16.69
N ALA A 216 7.22 15.66 16.76
CA ALA A 216 7.91 16.91 17.06
C ALA A 216 7.63 17.99 16.00
N LEU A 217 7.55 17.62 14.72
CA LEU A 217 7.15 18.54 13.64
C LEU A 217 5.70 19.00 13.79
N LEU A 218 4.77 18.09 14.12
CA LEU A 218 3.36 18.42 14.39
C LEU A 218 3.24 19.40 15.55
N GLN A 219 3.92 19.15 16.66
CA GLN A 219 3.94 20.02 17.83
C GLN A 219 4.53 21.40 17.49
N SER A 220 5.66 21.45 16.79
CA SER A 220 6.30 22.70 16.37
C SER A 220 5.39 23.54 15.46
N ALA A 221 4.66 22.90 14.55
CA ALA A 221 3.67 23.58 13.71
C ALA A 221 2.52 24.17 14.55
N TRP A 222 2.01 23.39 15.51
CA TRP A 222 0.93 23.80 16.40
C TRP A 222 1.31 25.02 17.26
N TRP A 223 2.52 25.03 17.84
CA TRP A 223 3.04 26.18 18.59
C TRP A 223 3.16 27.46 17.74
N GLN A 224 3.31 27.31 16.42
CA GLN A 224 3.38 28.42 15.47
C GLN A 224 2.02 28.82 14.91
N GLY A 225 0.92 28.28 15.45
CA GLY A 225 -0.45 28.55 15.01
C GLY A 225 -0.84 27.87 13.69
N GLY A 226 -0.02 26.91 13.23
CA GLY A 226 -0.36 26.03 12.11
C GLY A 226 -1.10 24.79 12.59
N SER A 227 -1.76 24.09 11.65
CA SER A 227 -2.30 22.75 11.87
C SER A 227 -1.71 21.83 10.81
N LEU A 228 -1.01 20.78 11.24
CA LEU A 228 -0.59 19.71 10.35
C LEU A 228 -1.52 18.52 10.54
N GLU A 229 -1.85 17.88 9.43
CA GLU A 229 -2.64 16.65 9.37
C GLU A 229 -1.69 15.54 8.91
N LEU A 230 -1.62 14.44 9.64
CA LEU A 230 -0.88 13.27 9.17
C LEU A 230 -1.68 12.64 8.02
N VAL A 231 -1.12 12.70 6.82
CA VAL A 231 -1.71 12.12 5.62
C VAL A 231 -0.88 10.94 5.19
N LEU A 232 -1.51 9.78 5.11
CA LEU A 232 -0.92 8.61 4.50
C LEU A 232 -1.21 8.67 3.00
N LEU A 233 -0.17 8.91 2.21
CA LEU A 233 -0.28 8.82 0.76
C LEU A 233 -0.58 7.35 0.43
N GLU A 234 -1.78 7.08 -0.07
CA GLU A 234 -2.18 5.74 -0.54
C GLU A 234 -1.44 5.38 -1.84
N GLY A 235 -0.12 5.26 -1.75
CA GLY A 235 0.74 4.64 -2.76
C GLY A 235 1.03 3.17 -2.43
N GLY A 236 0.99 2.80 -1.15
CA GLY A 236 1.36 1.48 -0.61
C GLY A 236 0.28 0.39 -0.71
N ASN A 237 -1.00 0.77 -0.82
CA ASN A 237 -2.11 -0.19 -0.95
C ASN A 237 -2.20 -0.89 -2.32
N ARG A 238 -1.15 -0.79 -3.15
CA ARG A 238 -0.96 -1.71 -4.27
C ARG A 238 -0.87 -3.16 -3.80
N GLY A 239 -0.57 -3.48 -2.54
CA GLY A 239 -0.65 -4.86 -2.05
C GLY A 239 -2.01 -5.48 -2.35
N LEU A 240 -3.02 -5.16 -1.53
CA LEU A 240 -4.32 -5.81 -1.65
C LEU A 240 -5.10 -5.41 -2.91
N ALA A 241 -5.07 -4.14 -3.33
CA ALA A 241 -5.79 -3.72 -4.52
C ALA A 241 -5.18 -4.32 -5.81
N SER A 242 -3.85 -4.35 -5.94
CA SER A 242 -3.22 -4.99 -7.10
C SER A 242 -3.29 -6.51 -7.02
N ASP A 243 -3.25 -7.12 -5.84
CA ASP A 243 -3.43 -8.57 -5.69
C ASP A 243 -4.88 -8.98 -5.94
N THR A 244 -5.86 -8.14 -5.60
CA THR A 244 -7.27 -8.32 -5.97
C THR A 244 -7.47 -8.18 -7.48
N LEU A 245 -6.79 -7.21 -8.12
CA LEU A 245 -6.78 -7.08 -9.59
C LEU A 245 -6.08 -8.26 -10.28
N ARG A 246 -4.95 -8.75 -9.73
CA ARG A 246 -4.23 -9.93 -10.25
C ARG A 246 -5.07 -11.18 -10.11
N LEU A 247 -5.68 -11.36 -8.94
CA LEU A 247 -6.66 -12.41 -8.70
C LEU A 247 -7.80 -12.35 -9.72
N ARG A 248 -8.41 -11.17 -9.90
CA ARG A 248 -9.46 -10.97 -10.90
C ARG A 248 -9.00 -11.36 -12.30
N ARG A 249 -7.81 -10.91 -12.72
CA ARG A 249 -7.24 -11.26 -14.03
C ARG A 249 -7.02 -12.77 -14.16
N ARG A 250 -6.54 -13.46 -13.11
CA ARG A 250 -6.37 -14.92 -13.11
C ARG A 250 -7.70 -15.66 -13.19
N VAL A 251 -8.70 -15.20 -12.45
CA VAL A 251 -10.06 -15.74 -12.49
C VAL A 251 -10.71 -15.52 -13.85
N GLN A 252 -10.61 -14.30 -14.40
CA GLN A 252 -11.10 -13.99 -15.74
C GLN A 252 -10.38 -14.81 -16.81
N ALA A 253 -9.07 -15.02 -16.67
CA ALA A 253 -8.31 -15.89 -17.56
C ALA A 253 -8.76 -17.35 -17.45
N ALA A 254 -9.02 -17.86 -16.23
CA ALA A 254 -9.57 -19.20 -16.02
C ALA A 254 -10.95 -19.35 -16.69
N VAL A 255 -11.86 -18.40 -16.47
CA VAL A 255 -13.18 -18.36 -17.12
C VAL A 255 -13.03 -18.27 -18.65
N ALA A 256 -12.12 -17.45 -19.16
CA ALA A 256 -11.87 -17.35 -20.60
C ALA A 256 -11.34 -18.67 -21.17
N LEU A 257 -10.41 -19.35 -20.49
CA LEU A 257 -9.92 -20.68 -20.89
C LEU A 257 -11.04 -21.72 -20.93
N ASP A 258 -11.99 -21.62 -20.01
CA ASP A 258 -13.17 -22.48 -19.95
C ASP A 258 -14.23 -22.16 -21.02
N LEU A 259 -14.28 -20.91 -21.51
CA LEU A 259 -15.26 -20.43 -22.51
C LEU A 259 -14.72 -20.37 -23.94
N LEU A 260 -13.41 -20.33 -24.15
CA LEU A 260 -12.82 -20.25 -25.48
C LEU A 260 -13.13 -21.53 -26.27
N PRO A 261 -13.74 -21.42 -27.47
CA PRO A 261 -13.92 -22.57 -28.35
C PRO A 261 -12.53 -23.03 -28.80
N GLY A 262 -12.22 -24.30 -28.57
CA GLY A 262 -10.98 -24.91 -29.09
C GLY A 262 -11.04 -24.96 -30.62
N GLU A 263 -10.52 -23.93 -31.30
CA GLU A 263 -10.23 -24.01 -32.73
C GLU A 263 -8.94 -24.82 -32.95
N ILE A 264 -9.05 -26.15 -32.89
CA ILE A 264 -8.07 -27.03 -33.51
C ILE A 264 -8.62 -27.36 -34.89
N ARG A 265 -7.96 -26.80 -35.91
CA ARG A 265 -8.26 -26.95 -37.34
C ARG A 265 -8.47 -28.42 -37.72
N THR A 266 -9.73 -28.85 -37.80
CA THR A 266 -10.40 -29.50 -38.95
C THR A 266 -11.71 -30.21 -38.55
N GLU A 267 -11.99 -30.36 -37.25
CA GLU A 267 -13.29 -30.86 -36.79
C GLU A 267 -13.86 -29.87 -35.77
N ARG A 268 -15.09 -29.37 -36.04
CA ARG A 268 -15.83 -28.52 -35.11
C ARG A 268 -16.08 -29.30 -33.82
N LEU A 269 -15.18 -29.21 -32.86
CA LEU A 269 -15.49 -29.50 -31.46
C LEU A 269 -16.54 -28.47 -31.04
N ALA A 270 -17.79 -28.89 -31.06
CA ALA A 270 -18.91 -28.10 -30.55
C ALA A 270 -18.52 -27.64 -29.13
N ALA A 271 -18.56 -26.33 -28.91
CA ALA A 271 -18.24 -25.74 -27.61
C ALA A 271 -19.00 -26.48 -26.49
N PRO A 272 -18.45 -26.59 -25.27
CA PRO A 272 -19.18 -27.14 -24.12
C PRO A 272 -20.58 -26.50 -23.96
N TYR A 273 -20.70 -25.21 -24.32
CA TYR A 273 -21.95 -24.45 -24.37
C TYR A 273 -23.00 -24.99 -25.36
N ALA A 274 -22.58 -25.52 -26.51
CA ALA A 274 -23.49 -26.06 -27.52
C ALA A 274 -24.12 -27.40 -27.08
N LYS A 275 -23.47 -28.16 -26.20
CA LYS A 275 -24.06 -29.37 -25.59
C LYS A 275 -25.15 -29.06 -24.56
N VAL A 276 -25.07 -27.92 -23.87
CA VAL A 276 -26.04 -27.52 -22.84
C VAL A 276 -27.36 -27.05 -23.48
N LEU A 277 -27.30 -26.31 -24.58
CA LEU A 277 -28.50 -25.79 -25.26
C LEU A 277 -29.08 -26.76 -26.32
N GLY A 278 -28.32 -27.79 -26.70
CA GLY A 278 -28.67 -28.68 -27.82
C GLY A 278 -29.15 -30.08 -27.44
N HIS A 279 -29.00 -30.52 -26.19
CA HIS A 279 -29.48 -31.84 -25.75
C HIS A 279 -30.68 -31.70 -24.80
N PRO A 280 -31.85 -32.28 -25.10
CA PRO A 280 -32.95 -32.33 -24.15
C PRO A 280 -32.51 -33.15 -22.94
N MET A 281 -32.52 -32.55 -21.74
CA MET A 281 -32.31 -33.30 -20.50
C MET A 281 -33.46 -34.28 -20.32
N ASP A 282 -33.15 -35.56 -20.22
CA ASP A 282 -34.13 -36.58 -19.86
C ASP A 282 -34.33 -36.56 -18.34
N ALA A 283 -35.36 -35.84 -17.90
CA ALA A 283 -35.69 -35.67 -16.50
C ALA A 283 -36.48 -36.83 -15.89
N THR A 284 -36.68 -37.95 -16.62
CA THR A 284 -37.58 -39.03 -16.19
C THR A 284 -37.03 -39.88 -15.05
N ASN A 285 -35.71 -39.84 -14.78
CA ASN A 285 -35.10 -40.61 -13.70
C ASN A 285 -33.97 -39.82 -13.00
N PHE A 286 -34.08 -39.66 -11.69
CA PHE A 286 -33.07 -38.98 -10.87
C PHE A 286 -31.67 -39.59 -10.98
N LEU A 287 -31.56 -40.92 -11.13
CA LEU A 287 -30.28 -41.60 -11.33
C LEU A 287 -29.67 -41.27 -12.69
N THR A 288 -30.49 -41.14 -13.74
CA THR A 288 -30.05 -40.77 -15.09
C THR A 288 -29.68 -39.29 -15.16
N VAL A 289 -30.41 -38.42 -14.44
CA VAL A 289 -30.04 -37.01 -14.26
C VAL A 289 -28.75 -36.89 -13.45
N SER A 290 -28.58 -37.68 -12.38
CA SER A 290 -27.36 -37.76 -11.56
C SER A 290 -26.17 -38.25 -12.38
N GLU A 291 -26.32 -39.33 -13.15
CA GLU A 291 -25.27 -39.85 -14.04
C GLU A 291 -24.97 -38.87 -15.18
N GLN A 292 -25.97 -38.19 -15.74
CA GLN A 292 -25.75 -37.13 -16.73
C GLN A 292 -25.11 -35.90 -16.10
N LEU A 293 -25.39 -35.54 -14.85
CA LEU A 293 -24.75 -34.42 -14.14
C LEU A 293 -23.32 -34.77 -13.71
N MET A 294 -23.07 -36.00 -13.25
CA MET A 294 -21.75 -36.49 -12.85
C MET A 294 -20.86 -36.81 -14.05
N SER A 295 -21.43 -37.25 -15.19
CA SER A 295 -20.70 -37.48 -16.44
C SER A 295 -20.57 -36.23 -17.31
N ASN A 296 -21.46 -35.24 -17.18
CA ASN A 296 -21.30 -33.94 -17.83
C ASN A 296 -20.44 -33.05 -16.95
N SER A 297 -19.17 -33.01 -17.31
CA SER A 297 -18.25 -31.88 -17.08
C SER A 297 -18.86 -30.48 -17.18
N ASN A 298 -19.98 -30.30 -17.89
CA ASN A 298 -20.75 -29.05 -17.92
C ASN A 298 -21.37 -28.66 -16.56
N PHE A 299 -21.77 -29.61 -15.72
CA PHE A 299 -22.24 -29.31 -14.36
C PHE A 299 -21.09 -28.87 -13.45
N VAL A 300 -19.94 -29.54 -13.58
CA VAL A 300 -18.69 -29.14 -12.91
C VAL A 300 -18.26 -27.74 -13.38
N LEU A 301 -18.44 -27.42 -14.66
CA LEU A 301 -18.19 -26.09 -15.22
C LEU A 301 -19.16 -25.03 -14.68
N ALA A 302 -20.45 -25.36 -14.57
CA ALA A 302 -21.46 -24.48 -14.00
C ALA A 302 -21.24 -24.23 -12.50
N LEU A 303 -20.86 -25.27 -11.73
CA LEU A 303 -20.45 -25.14 -10.34
C LEU A 303 -19.17 -24.30 -10.21
N HIS A 304 -18.20 -24.46 -11.10
CA HIS A 304 -17.01 -23.62 -11.15
C HIS A 304 -17.35 -22.16 -11.44
N ALA A 305 -18.12 -21.90 -12.49
CA ALA A 305 -18.55 -20.55 -12.85
C ALA A 305 -19.37 -19.92 -11.73
N GLY A 306 -20.25 -20.69 -11.08
CA GLY A 306 -21.03 -20.27 -9.91
C GLY A 306 -20.16 -19.97 -8.69
N ALA A 307 -19.17 -20.82 -8.37
CA ALA A 307 -18.23 -20.59 -7.28
C ALA A 307 -17.34 -19.36 -7.55
N ILE A 308 -16.88 -19.19 -8.79
CA ILE A 308 -16.13 -18.03 -9.26
C ILE A 308 -16.97 -16.75 -9.16
N TRP A 309 -18.24 -16.80 -9.60
CA TRP A 309 -19.18 -15.68 -9.53
C TRP A 309 -19.52 -15.30 -8.09
N PHE A 310 -19.88 -16.28 -7.26
CA PHE A 310 -20.14 -16.09 -5.84
C PHE A 310 -18.94 -15.45 -5.13
N TYR A 311 -17.73 -15.92 -5.45
CA TYR A 311 -16.51 -15.31 -4.94
C TYR A 311 -16.34 -13.86 -5.42
N HIS A 312 -16.56 -13.60 -6.71
CA HIS A 312 -16.33 -12.30 -7.31
C HIS A 312 -17.31 -11.23 -6.81
N CYS A 313 -18.58 -11.60 -6.60
CA CYS A 313 -19.62 -10.68 -6.18
C CYS A 313 -19.79 -10.58 -4.67
N PHE A 314 -19.57 -11.66 -3.91
CA PHE A 314 -19.94 -11.70 -2.50
C PHE A 314 -18.72 -11.81 -1.58
N LEU A 315 -17.82 -12.76 -1.83
CA LEU A 315 -16.70 -12.98 -0.92
C LEU A 315 -15.66 -11.86 -1.00
N ARG A 316 -15.40 -11.31 -2.18
CA ARG A 316 -14.50 -10.16 -2.34
C ARG A 316 -14.99 -8.96 -1.52
N ASP A 317 -16.23 -8.55 -1.72
CA ASP A 317 -16.78 -7.34 -1.08
C ASP A 317 -16.82 -7.53 0.45
N HIS A 318 -17.16 -8.74 0.92
CA HIS A 318 -17.05 -9.10 2.33
C HIS A 318 -15.63 -9.11 2.87
N LEU A 319 -14.66 -9.67 2.15
CA LEU A 319 -13.26 -9.67 2.57
C LEU A 319 -12.71 -8.25 2.62
N THR A 320 -13.01 -7.40 1.63
CA THR A 320 -12.62 -5.99 1.67
C THR A 320 -13.30 -5.21 2.80
N ALA A 321 -14.54 -5.57 3.14
CA ALA A 321 -15.29 -4.93 4.24
C ALA A 321 -14.80 -5.32 5.63
N ARG A 322 -14.01 -6.40 5.71
CA ARG A 322 -13.49 -6.98 6.96
C ARG A 322 -11.99 -6.88 7.10
N HIS A 323 -11.26 -6.68 5.99
CA HIS A 323 -9.81 -6.55 6.00
C HIS A 323 -9.43 -5.18 6.56
N VAL A 324 -8.90 -5.20 7.78
CA VAL A 324 -8.43 -4.02 8.48
C VAL A 324 -7.19 -3.49 7.80
N THR A 325 -7.31 -2.29 7.25
CA THR A 325 -6.20 -1.54 6.64
C THR A 325 -5.53 -0.62 7.65
N ARG A 326 -6.29 -0.10 8.63
CA ARG A 326 -5.76 0.81 9.66
C ARG A 326 -6.55 0.70 10.96
N ILE A 327 -5.86 0.91 12.08
CA ILE A 327 -6.46 1.13 13.39
C ILE A 327 -5.74 2.27 14.10
N TYR A 328 -6.48 3.24 14.62
CA TYR A 328 -5.96 4.26 15.51
C TYR A 328 -6.97 4.65 16.60
N LEU A 329 -6.47 5.28 17.65
CA LEU A 329 -7.26 5.71 18.80
C LEU A 329 -7.41 7.24 18.76
N ASP A 330 -8.61 7.74 19.07
CA ASP A 330 -8.90 9.19 19.05
C ASP A 330 -8.17 9.96 20.17
N ARG A 331 -7.64 9.25 21.19
CA ARG A 331 -6.94 9.84 22.34
C ARG A 331 -5.45 9.47 22.35
N PRO A 332 -4.60 10.32 22.95
CA PRO A 332 -3.20 9.99 23.18
C PRO A 332 -3.04 8.70 23.97
N TRP A 333 -2.00 7.92 23.64
CA TRP A 333 -1.73 6.63 24.25
C TRP A 333 -1.63 6.67 25.77
N SER A 334 -1.02 7.72 26.32
CA SER A 334 -0.81 7.92 27.75
C SER A 334 -2.10 7.96 28.58
N GLU A 335 -3.24 8.31 27.97
CA GLU A 335 -4.53 8.48 28.66
C GLU A 335 -5.39 7.22 28.64
N ILE A 336 -5.06 6.25 27.77
CA ILE A 336 -5.92 5.11 27.48
C ILE A 336 -6.00 4.10 28.62
N PRO A 337 -4.89 3.71 29.30
CA PRO A 337 -4.96 2.81 30.44
C PRO A 337 -5.87 3.35 31.56
N GLU A 338 -5.74 4.63 31.91
CA GLU A 338 -6.56 5.28 32.93
C GLU A 338 -8.05 5.34 32.54
N ALA A 339 -8.34 5.66 31.28
CA ALA A 339 -9.70 5.65 30.75
C ALA A 339 -10.34 4.26 30.83
N LEU A 340 -9.59 3.19 30.53
CA LEU A 340 -10.10 1.83 30.62
C LEU A 340 -10.26 1.35 32.06
N ASP A 341 -9.33 1.69 32.95
CA ASP A 341 -9.35 1.25 34.35
C ASP A 341 -10.46 1.95 35.16
N SER A 342 -10.84 3.17 34.76
CA SER A 342 -11.98 3.91 35.32
C SER A 342 -13.35 3.46 34.77
N LYS A 343 -13.40 2.37 33.99
CA LYS A 343 -14.59 1.91 33.23
C LYS A 343 -15.11 2.95 32.24
N GLY A 344 -14.26 3.87 31.80
CA GLY A 344 -14.56 4.80 30.74
C GLY A 344 -14.71 4.11 29.38
N THR A 345 -15.01 4.92 28.37
CA THR A 345 -15.02 4.50 26.97
C THR A 345 -13.80 5.07 26.26
N ILE A 346 -13.30 4.31 25.28
CA ILE A 346 -12.30 4.78 24.34
C ILE A 346 -12.92 4.78 22.95
N VAL A 347 -12.46 5.67 22.08
CA VAL A 347 -12.89 5.68 20.69
C VAL A 347 -11.74 5.18 19.82
N ALA A 348 -12.03 4.15 19.03
CA ALA A 348 -11.12 3.62 18.04
C ALA A 348 -11.71 3.84 16.65
N THR A 349 -10.87 4.25 15.71
CA THR A 349 -11.23 4.21 14.30
C THR A 349 -10.56 3.00 13.65
N VAL A 350 -11.36 2.15 13.01
CA VAL A 350 -10.92 0.99 12.26
C VAL A 350 -11.30 1.18 10.80
N GLU A 351 -10.31 1.24 9.93
CA GLU A 351 -10.53 1.30 8.49
C GLU A 351 -10.52 -0.12 7.92
N THR A 352 -11.54 -0.46 7.14
CA THR A 352 -11.63 -1.71 6.40
C THR A 352 -11.86 -1.42 4.93
N GLY A 353 -10.80 -1.38 4.12
CA GLY A 353 -10.91 -1.01 2.70
C GLY A 353 -11.50 0.40 2.52
N PRO A 354 -12.64 0.59 1.81
CA PRO A 354 -13.25 1.91 1.65
C PRO A 354 -14.13 2.36 2.83
N TRP A 355 -14.26 1.55 3.88
CA TRP A 355 -15.10 1.87 5.03
C TRP A 355 -14.26 2.32 6.21
N GLN A 356 -14.75 3.32 6.92
CA GLN A 356 -14.17 3.77 8.19
C GLN A 356 -15.21 3.58 9.28
N ARG A 357 -14.85 2.79 10.29
CA ARG A 357 -15.69 2.43 11.44
C ARG A 357 -15.16 3.16 12.66
N ARG A 358 -15.86 4.20 13.10
CA ARG A 358 -15.57 4.87 14.35
C ARG A 358 -16.37 4.19 15.46
N MET A 359 -15.67 3.47 16.33
CA MET A 359 -16.26 2.65 17.38
C MET A 359 -15.98 3.22 18.75
N GLU A 360 -17.03 3.37 19.55
CA GLU A 360 -16.90 3.57 20.98
C GLU A 360 -16.80 2.21 21.68
N LEU A 361 -15.73 2.00 22.42
CA LEU A 361 -15.37 0.72 23.02
C LEU A 361 -15.39 0.84 24.55
N SER A 362 -15.86 -0.21 25.23
CA SER A 362 -15.81 -0.33 26.68
C SER A 362 -15.39 -1.72 27.13
N ALA A 363 -14.79 -1.80 28.31
CA ALA A 363 -14.55 -3.08 28.99
C ALA A 363 -15.86 -3.72 29.50
N CYS A 364 -16.96 -2.96 29.59
CA CYS A 364 -18.25 -3.47 30.03
C CYS A 364 -19.05 -3.99 28.85
N LYS A 365 -19.57 -5.22 28.99
CA LYS A 365 -20.44 -5.84 28.00
C LYS A 365 -21.80 -5.14 27.98
N GLY A 366 -22.11 -4.42 26.90
CA GLY A 366 -23.40 -3.70 26.76
C GLY A 366 -24.60 -4.63 26.51
N SER A 367 -24.37 -5.85 26.01
CA SER A 367 -25.40 -6.84 25.69
C SER A 367 -24.86 -8.25 25.92
N PRO A 368 -25.69 -9.24 26.33
CA PRO A 368 -25.26 -10.63 26.45
C PRO A 368 -24.68 -11.22 25.16
N HIS A 369 -25.03 -10.67 23.99
CA HIS A 369 -24.54 -11.08 22.67
C HIS A 369 -23.42 -10.16 22.12
N ALA A 370 -22.95 -9.19 22.88
CA ALA A 370 -21.85 -8.35 22.42
C ALA A 370 -20.57 -9.18 22.25
N VAL A 371 -19.85 -8.90 21.16
CA VAL A 371 -18.61 -9.58 20.80
C VAL A 371 -17.46 -8.62 21.07
N SER A 372 -16.39 -9.13 21.68
CA SER A 372 -15.21 -8.31 21.93
C SER A 372 -14.41 -8.10 20.64
N LEU A 373 -13.68 -6.99 20.53
CA LEU A 373 -12.74 -6.76 19.43
C LEU A 373 -11.72 -7.87 19.32
N ARG A 374 -11.24 -8.38 20.46
CA ARG A 374 -10.37 -9.56 20.50
C ARG A 374 -10.99 -10.75 19.79
N GLN A 375 -12.27 -11.04 20.04
CA GLN A 375 -12.99 -12.12 19.38
C GLN A 375 -13.21 -11.83 17.88
N LEU A 376 -13.51 -10.58 17.50
CA LEU A 376 -13.61 -10.17 16.09
C LEU A 376 -12.29 -10.40 15.33
N PHE A 377 -11.15 -10.04 15.91
CA PHE A 377 -9.83 -10.27 15.31
C PHE A 377 -9.45 -11.76 15.31
N SER A 378 -9.70 -12.48 16.40
CA SER A 378 -9.33 -13.89 16.54
C SER A 378 -10.19 -14.82 15.68
N THR A 379 -11.40 -14.43 15.31
CA THR A 379 -12.27 -15.21 14.42
C THR A 379 -12.09 -14.84 12.95
N GLY A 380 -11.38 -13.75 12.65
CA GLY A 380 -11.24 -13.20 11.30
C GLY A 380 -12.47 -12.43 10.82
N ALA A 381 -13.44 -12.15 11.69
CA ALA A 381 -14.55 -11.24 11.39
C ALA A 381 -14.03 -9.82 11.09
N LEU A 382 -12.99 -9.40 11.82
CA LEU A 382 -12.08 -8.35 11.39
C LEU A 382 -10.74 -8.99 11.06
N HIS A 383 -10.42 -9.09 9.78
CA HIS A 383 -9.17 -9.68 9.33
C HIS A 383 -8.04 -8.65 9.46
N LEU A 384 -7.09 -8.92 10.34
CA LEU A 384 -5.92 -8.08 10.54
C LEU A 384 -4.66 -8.78 10.00
N ASP A 385 -3.99 -8.15 9.04
CA ASP A 385 -2.67 -8.58 8.62
C ASP A 385 -1.62 -7.95 9.54
N ARG A 386 -1.06 -8.73 10.47
CA ARG A 386 -0.09 -8.19 11.45
C ARG A 386 1.26 -7.85 10.83
N ASP A 387 1.58 -8.45 9.70
CA ASP A 387 2.89 -8.30 9.05
C ASP A 387 2.87 -7.21 7.98
N LEU A 388 1.70 -6.89 7.41
CA LEU A 388 1.53 -5.93 6.31
C LEU A 388 0.46 -4.87 6.54
N GLY A 389 -0.35 -4.97 7.59
CA GLY A 389 -1.33 -3.94 7.93
C GLY A 389 -0.62 -2.69 8.42
N ASP A 390 -1.00 -1.53 7.90
CA ASP A 390 -0.57 -0.22 8.40
C ASP A 390 -1.25 0.04 9.75
N VAL A 391 -0.80 -0.71 10.76
CA VAL A 391 -1.16 -0.46 12.14
C VAL A 391 -0.31 0.71 12.58
N THR A 392 -0.85 1.92 12.43
CA THR A 392 -0.20 3.18 12.80
C THR A 392 0.22 3.22 14.26
N ASN A 393 -0.36 2.37 15.12
CA ASN A 393 0.06 2.20 16.50
C ASN A 393 -0.03 0.72 16.93
N LYS A 394 1.11 0.01 16.88
CA LYS A 394 1.21 -1.41 17.24
C LYS A 394 0.83 -1.68 18.69
N GLU A 395 1.20 -0.80 19.61
CA GLU A 395 0.87 -0.94 21.02
C GLU A 395 -0.65 -0.85 21.26
N ALA A 396 -1.32 0.08 20.56
CA ALA A 396 -2.77 0.20 20.57
C ALA A 396 -3.45 -1.07 20.09
N LEU A 397 -2.98 -1.64 18.99
CA LEU A 397 -3.50 -2.90 18.50
C LEU A 397 -3.28 -4.04 19.51
N ASP A 398 -2.09 -4.14 20.09
CA ASP A 398 -1.77 -5.18 21.07
C ASP A 398 -2.69 -5.08 22.30
N LEU A 399 -2.99 -3.86 22.78
CA LEU A 399 -3.96 -3.62 23.84
C LEU A 399 -5.39 -4.00 23.43
N LEU A 400 -5.84 -3.59 22.24
CA LEU A 400 -7.15 -3.96 21.71
C LEU A 400 -7.31 -5.48 21.55
N CYS A 401 -6.20 -6.18 21.27
CA CYS A 401 -6.17 -7.65 21.21
C CYS A 401 -6.05 -8.31 22.59
N ALA A 402 -5.44 -7.64 23.57
CA ALA A 402 -5.19 -8.18 24.90
C ALA A 402 -6.38 -8.02 25.86
N ARG A 403 -7.23 -6.99 25.66
CA ARG A 403 -8.40 -6.72 26.49
C ARG A 403 -9.69 -7.06 25.75
N ASP A 404 -10.68 -7.56 26.49
CA ASP A 404 -12.04 -7.76 25.96
C ASP A 404 -12.80 -6.43 25.94
N LEU A 405 -12.60 -5.68 24.86
CA LEU A 405 -13.29 -4.42 24.60
C LEU A 405 -14.48 -4.65 23.67
N PHE A 406 -15.65 -4.18 24.09
CA PHE A 406 -16.92 -4.37 23.40
C PHE A 406 -17.33 -3.06 22.70
N PRO A 407 -17.67 -3.09 21.41
CA PRO A 407 -18.29 -1.97 20.73
C PRO A 407 -19.66 -1.65 21.37
N ILE A 408 -19.79 -0.43 21.90
CA ILE A 408 -21.06 0.11 22.42
C ILE A 408 -21.82 0.78 21.28
N SER A 409 -21.11 1.58 20.49
CA SER A 409 -21.65 2.29 19.34
C SER A 409 -20.66 2.23 18.18
N GLU A 410 -21.18 2.28 16.97
CA GLU A 410 -20.39 2.27 15.74
C GLU A 410 -21.01 3.24 14.75
N ASP A 411 -20.19 4.16 14.25
CA ASP A 411 -20.50 5.02 13.12
C ASP A 411 -19.68 4.56 11.90
N ILE A 412 -20.38 4.26 10.81
CA ILE A 412 -19.77 3.76 9.57
C ILE A 412 -19.85 4.84 8.51
N SER A 413 -18.69 5.33 8.10
CA SER A 413 -18.55 6.23 6.97
C SER A 413 -17.91 5.53 5.77
N VAL A 414 -18.17 6.05 4.57
CA VAL A 414 -17.72 5.45 3.30
C VAL A 414 -16.84 6.45 2.56
N ASN A 415 -15.62 6.04 2.24
CA ASN A 415 -14.79 6.74 1.27
C ASN A 415 -15.29 6.40 -0.15
N GLY A 416 -16.09 7.30 -0.73
CA GLY A 416 -16.70 7.10 -2.04
C GLY A 416 -15.68 6.84 -3.15
N SER A 417 -14.56 7.57 -3.16
CA SER A 417 -13.47 7.37 -4.11
C SER A 417 -12.83 5.98 -4.00
N ALA A 418 -12.51 5.54 -2.79
CA ALA A 418 -11.94 4.21 -2.55
C ALA A 418 -12.93 3.10 -2.93
N LYS A 419 -14.22 3.29 -2.61
CA LYS A 419 -15.29 2.33 -2.97
C LYS A 419 -15.43 2.18 -4.48
N THR A 420 -15.43 3.29 -5.22
CA THR A 420 -15.46 3.30 -6.68
C THR A 420 -14.20 2.67 -7.28
N ALA A 421 -13.02 3.01 -6.77
CA ALA A 421 -11.74 2.46 -7.24
C ALA A 421 -11.65 0.93 -7.04
N ALA A 422 -12.23 0.42 -5.95
CA ALA A 422 -12.31 -1.01 -5.66
C ALA A 422 -13.43 -1.73 -6.43
N PHE A 423 -14.27 -1.01 -7.19
CA PHE A 423 -15.46 -1.53 -7.88
C PHE A 423 -16.39 -2.31 -6.93
N ILE A 424 -16.59 -1.81 -5.73
CA ILE A 424 -17.48 -2.40 -4.73
C ILE A 424 -18.91 -1.91 -5.02
N GLY A 425 -19.87 -2.84 -4.98
CA GLY A 425 -21.27 -2.55 -5.29
C GLY A 425 -21.97 -1.64 -4.29
N LEU A 426 -23.30 -1.51 -4.38
CA LEU A 426 -24.10 -0.75 -3.42
C LEU A 426 -24.13 -1.37 -2.00
N GLN A 427 -23.46 -2.50 -1.79
CA GLN A 427 -23.40 -3.17 -0.50
C GLN A 427 -22.81 -2.25 0.57
N GLN A 428 -23.46 -2.24 1.73
CA GLN A 428 -22.96 -1.64 2.96
C GLN A 428 -22.62 -2.77 3.92
N PRO A 429 -21.51 -2.65 4.68
CA PRO A 429 -21.21 -3.60 5.72
C PRO A 429 -22.26 -3.52 6.82
N SER A 430 -22.56 -4.65 7.44
CA SER A 430 -23.26 -4.68 8.72
C SER A 430 -22.41 -4.01 9.79
N ALA A 431 -23.09 -3.40 10.76
CA ALA A 431 -22.47 -2.96 12.00
C ALA A 431 -21.96 -4.19 12.78
N LEU A 432 -20.74 -4.10 13.28
CA LEU A 432 -20.08 -5.11 14.12
C LEU A 432 -20.84 -5.31 15.44
N VAL A 433 -21.48 -4.25 15.94
CA VAL A 433 -22.35 -4.30 17.14
C VAL A 433 -23.48 -5.32 16.99
N ALA A 434 -23.93 -5.59 15.75
CA ALA A 434 -25.03 -6.49 15.45
C ALA A 434 -24.60 -7.88 14.92
N GLU A 435 -23.30 -8.14 14.75
CA GLU A 435 -22.82 -9.24 13.91
C GLU A 435 -22.98 -10.65 14.53
N ASP A 436 -23.20 -10.77 15.84
CA ASP A 436 -23.33 -12.07 16.52
C ASP A 436 -24.71 -12.33 17.15
N SER A 437 -25.75 -11.66 16.67
CA SER A 437 -27.12 -11.95 17.14
C SER A 437 -27.52 -13.42 16.95
N GLU A 438 -26.87 -14.13 16.02
CA GLU A 438 -27.11 -15.54 15.69
C GLU A 438 -26.07 -16.51 16.29
N GLY A 439 -25.06 -16.02 17.04
CA GLY A 439 -24.01 -16.85 17.64
C GLY A 439 -22.99 -17.43 16.65
N THR A 440 -22.91 -16.86 15.44
CA THR A 440 -22.00 -17.31 14.37
C THR A 440 -20.53 -17.15 14.77
N LEU A 441 -20.17 -16.10 15.50
CA LEU A 441 -18.79 -15.86 15.92
C LEU A 441 -18.37 -16.82 17.04
N ASN A 442 -19.29 -17.17 17.95
CA ASN A 442 -19.04 -18.22 18.94
C ASN A 442 -18.84 -19.59 18.27
N TRP A 443 -19.58 -19.88 17.20
CA TRP A 443 -19.36 -21.09 16.40
C TRP A 443 -17.99 -21.09 15.70
N LEU A 444 -17.60 -19.98 15.06
CA LEU A 444 -16.28 -19.82 14.45
C LEU A 444 -15.16 -19.97 15.47
N GLU A 445 -15.34 -19.45 16.68
CA GLU A 445 -14.40 -19.60 17.78
C GLU A 445 -14.36 -21.04 18.34
N ALA A 446 -15.40 -21.84 18.16
CA ALA A 446 -15.36 -23.26 18.50
C ALA A 446 -14.64 -24.12 17.45
N LEU A 447 -14.35 -23.59 16.25
CA LEU A 447 -13.70 -24.38 15.20
C LEU A 447 -12.27 -24.84 15.58
N PRO A 448 -11.87 -26.05 15.17
CA PRO A 448 -10.49 -26.52 15.31
C PRO A 448 -9.48 -25.55 14.66
N PRO A 449 -8.27 -25.37 15.21
CA PRO A 449 -7.25 -24.47 14.66
C PRO A 449 -6.92 -24.74 13.17
N ALA A 450 -7.02 -25.99 12.72
CA ALA A 450 -6.79 -26.38 11.33
C ALA A 450 -7.79 -25.74 10.35
N LEU A 451 -9.02 -25.46 10.79
CA LEU A 451 -10.06 -24.80 9.98
C LEU A 451 -10.05 -23.28 10.15
N LYS A 452 -9.61 -22.77 11.32
CA LYS A 452 -9.47 -21.33 11.56
C LYS A 452 -8.30 -20.71 10.80
N LYS A 453 -7.16 -21.40 10.76
CA LYS A 453 -5.92 -20.85 10.20
C LYS A 453 -6.06 -20.38 8.74
N PRO A 454 -6.77 -21.09 7.84
CA PRO A 454 -7.04 -20.58 6.49
C PRO A 454 -7.96 -19.36 6.44
N LEU A 455 -8.92 -19.23 7.37
CA LEU A 455 -9.82 -18.07 7.47
C LEU A 455 -9.08 -16.80 7.93
N GLN A 456 -7.93 -16.97 8.57
CA GLN A 456 -7.04 -15.90 9.02
C GLN A 456 -5.84 -15.67 8.09
N TRP A 457 -5.84 -16.24 6.89
CA TRP A 457 -4.74 -15.98 5.97
C TRP A 457 -4.73 -14.51 5.56
N PRO A 458 -3.54 -13.86 5.58
CA PRO A 458 -3.35 -12.53 5.02
C PRO A 458 -4.14 -12.35 3.74
N GLY A 459 -4.92 -11.28 3.61
CA GLY A 459 -5.80 -11.07 2.45
C GLY A 459 -5.06 -11.26 1.12
N ARG A 460 -3.80 -10.79 1.08
CA ARG A 460 -2.85 -11.04 -0.01
C ARG A 460 -2.56 -12.52 -0.27
N ALA A 461 -2.23 -13.29 0.76
CA ALA A 461 -1.94 -14.71 0.65
C ALA A 461 -3.18 -15.49 0.20
N PHE A 462 -4.35 -15.15 0.76
CA PHE A 462 -5.62 -15.73 0.36
C PHE A 462 -5.95 -15.40 -1.11
N CYS A 463 -5.87 -14.13 -1.52
CA CYS A 463 -6.06 -13.72 -2.91
C CYS A 463 -5.07 -14.41 -3.86
N THR A 464 -3.81 -14.55 -3.46
CA THR A 464 -2.80 -15.25 -4.26
C THR A 464 -3.12 -16.73 -4.41
N TYR A 465 -3.37 -17.42 -3.30
CA TYR A 465 -3.69 -18.84 -3.28
C TYR A 465 -4.95 -19.13 -4.09
N PHE A 466 -6.04 -18.40 -3.84
CA PHE A 466 -7.30 -18.61 -4.55
C PHE A 466 -7.16 -18.31 -6.04
N GLY A 467 -6.44 -17.25 -6.40
CA GLY A 467 -6.18 -16.92 -7.81
C GLY A 467 -5.34 -17.97 -8.52
N LEU A 468 -4.38 -18.57 -7.83
CA LEU A 468 -3.62 -19.71 -8.36
C LEU A 468 -4.47 -20.98 -8.43
N LEU A 469 -5.33 -21.22 -7.45
CA LEU A 469 -6.25 -22.35 -7.44
C LEU A 469 -7.22 -22.27 -8.62
N CYS A 470 -7.89 -21.13 -8.84
CA CYS A 470 -8.77 -20.94 -9.99
C CYS A 470 -8.03 -21.10 -11.32
N LEU A 471 -6.80 -20.58 -11.42
CA LEU A 471 -5.98 -20.76 -12.62
C LEU A 471 -5.61 -22.23 -12.85
N ALA A 472 -5.21 -22.95 -11.80
CA ALA A 472 -4.86 -24.36 -11.87
C ALA A 472 -6.07 -25.22 -12.25
N MET A 473 -7.26 -24.89 -11.73
CA MET A 473 -8.53 -25.52 -12.12
C MET A 473 -8.82 -25.29 -13.60
N GLY A 474 -8.74 -24.04 -14.10
CA GLY A 474 -8.91 -23.74 -15.53
C GLY A 474 -7.89 -24.45 -16.43
N ILE A 475 -6.62 -24.53 -16.02
CA ILE A 475 -5.60 -25.29 -16.75
C ILE A 475 -5.94 -26.78 -16.76
N THR A 476 -6.38 -27.33 -15.64
CA THR A 476 -6.75 -28.75 -15.54
C THR A 476 -7.95 -29.07 -16.41
N SER A 477 -8.97 -28.19 -16.45
CA SER A 477 -10.07 -28.28 -17.41
C SER A 477 -9.53 -28.40 -18.84
N VAL A 478 -8.67 -27.47 -19.28
CA VAL A 478 -8.06 -27.51 -20.62
C VAL A 478 -7.30 -28.83 -20.86
N LEU A 479 -6.47 -29.27 -19.91
CA LEU A 479 -5.67 -30.49 -20.04
C LEU A 479 -6.51 -31.78 -20.10
N VAL A 480 -7.67 -31.82 -19.42
CA VAL A 480 -8.62 -32.93 -19.50
C VAL A 480 -9.27 -32.99 -20.88
N TRP A 481 -9.49 -31.83 -21.51
CA TRP A 481 -10.15 -31.72 -22.81
C TRP A 481 -9.22 -31.74 -24.02
N LEU A 482 -7.90 -31.60 -23.83
CA LEU A 482 -6.95 -31.75 -24.92
C LEU A 482 -7.06 -33.18 -25.52
N PRO A 483 -7.23 -33.30 -26.85
CA PRO A 483 -7.30 -34.61 -27.49
C PRO A 483 -6.02 -35.39 -27.15
N SER A 484 -6.14 -36.66 -26.77
CA SER A 484 -5.00 -37.53 -26.41
C SER A 484 -3.89 -37.55 -27.46
N ASN A 485 -4.23 -37.26 -28.70
CA ASN A 485 -3.33 -37.32 -29.85
C ASN A 485 -2.52 -36.02 -30.04
N THR A 486 -2.79 -34.97 -29.26
CA THR A 486 -2.09 -33.67 -29.35
C THR A 486 -0.83 -33.58 -28.50
N LEU A 487 -0.58 -34.54 -27.60
CA LEU A 487 0.65 -34.61 -26.81
C LEU A 487 1.61 -35.65 -27.42
N PRO A 488 2.57 -35.25 -28.26
CA PRO A 488 3.52 -36.18 -28.86
C PRO A 488 4.35 -36.86 -27.76
N GLY A 489 4.24 -38.20 -27.66
CA GLY A 489 5.04 -39.03 -26.76
C GLY A 489 4.28 -39.72 -25.61
N VAL A 490 2.98 -39.45 -25.41
CA VAL A 490 2.18 -40.17 -24.39
C VAL A 490 1.49 -41.37 -25.04
N ALA A 491 2.18 -42.51 -25.07
CA ALA A 491 1.64 -43.76 -25.61
C ALA A 491 0.37 -44.21 -24.85
N HIS A 492 -0.62 -44.70 -25.61
CA HIS A 492 -1.95 -45.13 -25.21
C HIS A 492 -2.02 -46.10 -24.00
N ARG A 493 -1.99 -45.57 -22.76
CA ARG A 493 -2.62 -46.20 -21.58
C ARG A 493 -3.10 -45.15 -20.59
N ARG A 494 -4.37 -44.75 -20.68
CA ARG A 494 -5.10 -44.17 -19.52
C ARG A 494 -6.12 -45.20 -19.06
N SER A 495 -5.78 -45.96 -18.02
CA SER A 495 -6.77 -46.69 -17.21
C SER A 495 -7.32 -45.69 -16.20
N PHE A 496 -8.62 -45.40 -16.25
CA PHE A 496 -9.28 -44.64 -15.19
C PHE A 496 -9.50 -45.58 -13.99
N LEU A 497 -8.93 -45.25 -12.85
CA LEU A 497 -9.27 -45.84 -11.56
C LEU A 497 -10.54 -45.14 -11.05
N VAL A 498 -11.67 -45.83 -11.12
CA VAL A 498 -12.90 -45.42 -10.44
C VAL A 498 -12.81 -45.91 -9.00
N CYS A 499 -12.64 -45.00 -8.04
CA CYS A 499 -12.85 -45.33 -6.64
C CYS A 499 -14.34 -45.46 -6.37
N SER A 500 -14.86 -46.69 -6.28
CA SER A 500 -16.13 -46.93 -5.60
C SER A 500 -15.89 -46.86 -4.09
N TRP A 501 -16.59 -45.94 -3.41
CA TRP A 501 -16.72 -46.01 -1.96
C TRP A 501 -17.79 -47.06 -1.63
N ALA A 502 -17.45 -48.00 -0.76
CA ALA A 502 -18.39 -48.88 -0.08
C ALA A 502 -18.79 -48.26 1.26
#